data_AF-A0A2I1DBW9-F1
#
_entry.id   AF-A0A2I1DBW9-F1
#
_cell.length_a   1.000
_cell.length_b   1.000
_cell.length_c   1.000
_cell.angle_alpha   90.00
_cell.angle_beta   90.00
_cell.angle_gamma   90.00
#
_symmetry.space_group_name_H-M   'P 1'
#
loop_
_entity.id
_entity.type
_entity.pdbx_description
1 polymer ?
#
loop_
_entity_poly.entity_id
_entity_poly.type
_entity_poly.pdbx_seq_one_letter_code
_entity_poly.pdbx_strand_id
1 'polypeptide(L)'
;MDSPLLSPAKARQAAIQAKDWAYVNAWLNRQYAPNSVPSFERNENTLRTLLALAAANDAADDEATLLHQAREQTVESFKTRERQLVKQKEEILDTVELCLDDNAQRNLDDIAETAVNLNALGTETTDLSQSAIELTKEEFATREQLSRVETLRNHLEGELEMLRGQLDNLHSNPAYEAAADLPALTAEWTRSTKLLVAKVNEYQDKYTALERNRPRGPTLQEVVAEEENITRLIDATRRLESQVRMFHDLPKDVRGARAKYKELELELDNLRQERDSMFENLMGG
;
A
#
# COMPACT_ATOMS: atom_id res chain seq x y z
N MET A 1 -14.23 -69.74 -114.97
CA MET A 1 -13.43 -69.74 -113.74
C MET A 1 -14.37 -69.99 -112.56
N ASP A 2 -14.70 -71.27 -112.42
CA ASP A 2 -15.02 -72.06 -111.24
C ASP A 2 -15.63 -71.35 -110.03
N SER A 3 -16.97 -71.38 -109.97
CA SER A 3 -17.72 -71.27 -108.72
C SER A 3 -17.61 -72.60 -107.95
N PRO A 4 -16.93 -72.66 -106.80
CA PRO A 4 -17.08 -73.79 -105.92
C PRO A 4 -18.45 -73.64 -105.26
N LEU A 5 -19.35 -74.58 -105.55
CA LEU A 5 -20.63 -74.73 -104.87
C LEU A 5 -20.36 -74.92 -103.38
N LEU A 6 -20.34 -73.81 -102.64
CA LEU A 6 -20.34 -73.81 -101.19
C LEU A 6 -21.58 -74.59 -100.75
N SER A 7 -21.37 -75.70 -100.06
CA SER A 7 -22.44 -76.46 -99.40
C SER A 7 -23.38 -75.49 -98.67
N PRO A 8 -24.71 -75.63 -98.79
CA PRO A 8 -25.69 -74.74 -98.15
C PRO A 8 -25.44 -74.50 -96.66
N ALA A 9 -24.81 -75.46 -95.96
CA ALA A 9 -24.38 -75.32 -94.58
C ALA A 9 -23.26 -74.27 -94.39
N LYS A 10 -22.24 -74.27 -95.26
CA LYS A 10 -21.14 -73.28 -95.22
C LYS A 10 -21.60 -71.87 -95.59
N ALA A 11 -22.51 -71.76 -96.56
CA ALA A 11 -23.10 -70.47 -96.93
C ALA A 11 -23.91 -69.84 -95.79
N ARG A 12 -24.68 -70.66 -95.05
CA ARG A 12 -25.40 -70.21 -93.85
C ARG A 12 -24.47 -69.78 -92.72
N GLN A 13 -23.39 -70.52 -92.47
CA GLN A 13 -22.39 -70.15 -91.46
C GLN A 13 -21.68 -68.84 -91.79
N ALA A 14 -21.30 -68.64 -93.06
CA ALA A 14 -20.70 -67.38 -93.51
C ALA A 14 -21.68 -66.19 -93.37
N ALA A 15 -22.98 -66.39 -93.65
CA ALA A 15 -24.00 -65.36 -93.49
C ALA A 15 -24.22 -64.97 -92.01
N ILE A 16 -24.20 -65.95 -91.10
CA ILE A 16 -24.31 -65.71 -89.64
C ILE A 16 -23.08 -64.94 -89.15
N GLN A 17 -21.87 -65.37 -89.50
CA GLN A 17 -20.64 -64.67 -89.12
C GLN A 17 -20.59 -63.24 -89.69
N ALA A 18 -21.08 -63.01 -90.91
CA ALA A 18 -21.15 -61.67 -91.49
C ALA A 18 -22.09 -60.75 -90.70
N LYS A 19 -23.22 -61.28 -90.20
CA LYS A 19 -24.15 -60.56 -89.34
C LYS A 19 -23.53 -60.22 -87.99
N ASP A 20 -22.84 -61.18 -87.37
CA ASP A 20 -22.17 -60.98 -86.08
C ASP A 20 -21.05 -59.94 -86.19
N TRP A 21 -20.27 -59.95 -87.28
CA TRP A 21 -19.29 -58.92 -87.56
C TRP A 21 -19.89 -57.54 -87.81
N ALA A 22 -21.07 -57.46 -88.45
CA ALA A 22 -21.78 -56.20 -88.64
C ALA A 22 -22.24 -55.60 -87.30
N TYR A 23 -22.74 -56.43 -86.39
CA TYR A 23 -23.10 -56.01 -85.03
C TYR A 23 -21.87 -55.52 -84.24
N VAL A 24 -20.78 -56.30 -84.22
CA VAL A 24 -19.53 -55.90 -83.54
C VAL A 24 -18.97 -54.58 -84.10
N ASN A 25 -18.99 -54.39 -85.42
CA ASN A 25 -18.54 -53.15 -86.03
C ASN A 25 -19.41 -51.95 -85.63
N ALA A 26 -20.73 -52.11 -85.60
CA ALA A 26 -21.65 -51.07 -85.15
C ALA A 26 -21.43 -50.72 -83.66
N TRP A 27 -21.25 -51.74 -82.81
CA TRP A 27 -20.96 -51.59 -81.39
C TRP A 27 -19.62 -50.88 -81.14
N LEU A 28 -18.54 -51.31 -81.82
CA LEU A 28 -17.23 -50.65 -81.73
C LEU A 28 -17.29 -49.20 -82.20
N ASN A 29 -17.99 -48.91 -83.31
CA ASN A 29 -18.16 -47.54 -83.78
C ASN A 29 -18.90 -46.66 -82.76
N ARG A 30 -19.90 -47.22 -82.05
CA ARG A 30 -20.58 -46.50 -80.95
C ARG A 30 -19.65 -46.25 -79.77
N GLN A 31 -18.84 -47.24 -79.38
CA GLN A 31 -17.96 -47.14 -78.21
C GLN A 31 -16.77 -46.18 -78.43
N TYR A 32 -16.22 -46.13 -79.65
CA TYR A 32 -15.05 -45.30 -79.96
C TYR A 32 -15.41 -43.91 -80.50
N ALA A 33 -16.67 -43.63 -80.81
CA ALA A 33 -17.10 -42.32 -81.34
C ALA A 33 -16.64 -41.16 -80.45
N PRO A 34 -16.07 -40.08 -81.03
CA PRO A 34 -15.91 -39.79 -82.46
C PRO A 34 -14.65 -40.38 -83.12
N ASN A 35 -13.81 -41.10 -82.37
CA ASN A 35 -12.55 -41.67 -82.86
C ASN A 35 -12.77 -42.93 -83.71
N SER A 36 -11.84 -43.21 -84.62
CA SER A 36 -11.86 -44.43 -85.42
C SER A 36 -11.51 -45.65 -84.58
N VAL A 37 -12.19 -46.76 -84.83
CA VAL A 37 -11.89 -48.06 -84.22
C VAL A 37 -10.46 -48.50 -84.57
N PRO A 38 -9.62 -48.87 -83.58
CA PRO A 38 -8.27 -49.37 -83.82
C PRO A 38 -8.26 -50.62 -84.72
N SER A 39 -7.21 -50.81 -85.52
CA SER A 39 -7.07 -52.03 -86.34
C SER A 39 -6.82 -53.26 -85.46
N PHE A 40 -7.52 -54.37 -85.74
CA PHE A 40 -7.35 -55.64 -85.03
C PHE A 40 -7.50 -56.83 -85.97
N GLU A 41 -7.06 -58.00 -85.52
CA GLU A 41 -7.12 -59.25 -86.28
C GLU A 41 -8.55 -59.84 -86.29
N ARG A 42 -9.09 -60.08 -87.49
CA ARG A 42 -10.41 -60.69 -87.67
C ARG A 42 -10.29 -62.20 -87.76
N ASN A 43 -10.29 -62.86 -86.61
CA ASN A 43 -10.39 -64.30 -86.49
C ASN A 43 -11.64 -64.69 -85.66
N GLU A 44 -12.00 -65.98 -85.68
CA GLU A 44 -13.20 -66.49 -84.98
C GLU A 44 -13.11 -66.30 -83.46
N ASN A 45 -11.90 -66.37 -82.89
CA ASN A 45 -11.67 -66.17 -81.47
C ASN A 45 -11.93 -64.71 -81.08
N THR A 46 -11.43 -63.75 -81.88
CA THR A 46 -11.67 -62.32 -81.71
C THR A 46 -13.15 -61.99 -81.84
N LEU A 47 -13.86 -62.58 -82.81
CA LEU A 47 -15.31 -62.40 -82.95
C LEU A 47 -16.05 -62.86 -81.69
N ARG A 48 -15.73 -64.05 -81.19
CA ARG A 48 -16.35 -64.60 -79.97
C ARG A 48 -16.08 -63.72 -78.75
N THR A 49 -14.83 -63.28 -78.56
CA THR A 49 -14.46 -62.38 -77.45
C THR A 49 -15.16 -61.02 -77.55
N LEU A 50 -15.21 -60.42 -78.74
CA LEU A 50 -15.87 -59.13 -78.94
C LEU A 50 -17.38 -59.21 -78.75
N LEU A 51 -18.03 -60.30 -79.19
CA LEU A 51 -19.45 -60.53 -78.91
C LEU A 51 -19.72 -60.71 -77.41
N ALA A 52 -18.87 -61.48 -76.71
CA ALA A 52 -19.00 -61.66 -75.26
C ALA A 52 -18.80 -60.33 -74.51
N LEU A 53 -17.84 -59.51 -74.95
CA LEU A 53 -17.59 -58.19 -74.37
C LEU A 53 -18.75 -57.22 -74.64
N ALA A 54 -19.28 -57.20 -75.87
CA ALA A 54 -20.43 -56.38 -76.21
C ALA A 54 -21.65 -56.76 -75.36
N ALA A 55 -21.95 -58.05 -75.23
CA ALA A 55 -23.03 -58.53 -74.38
C ALA A 55 -22.81 -58.21 -72.89
N ALA A 56 -21.58 -58.30 -72.40
CA ALA A 56 -21.26 -57.93 -71.02
C ALA A 56 -21.38 -56.41 -70.76
N ASN A 57 -20.99 -55.57 -71.72
CA ASN A 57 -21.16 -54.13 -71.64
C ASN A 57 -22.63 -53.74 -71.69
N ASP A 58 -23.41 -54.30 -72.63
CA ASP A 58 -24.85 -54.04 -72.74
C ASP A 58 -25.55 -54.44 -71.41
N ALA A 59 -25.20 -55.58 -70.83
CA ALA A 59 -25.73 -56.01 -69.53
C ALA A 59 -25.32 -55.08 -68.37
N ALA A 60 -24.08 -54.58 -68.37
CA ALA A 60 -23.60 -53.65 -67.35
C ALA A 60 -24.26 -52.27 -67.47
N ASP A 61 -24.49 -51.79 -68.70
CA ASP A 61 -25.21 -50.54 -68.96
C ASP A 61 -26.68 -50.64 -68.52
N ASP A 62 -27.33 -51.79 -68.77
CA ASP A 62 -28.68 -52.07 -68.29
C ASP A 62 -28.74 -52.11 -66.75
N GLU A 63 -27.80 -52.79 -66.09
CA GLU A 63 -27.70 -52.82 -64.62
C GLU A 63 -27.46 -51.41 -64.04
N ALA A 64 -26.54 -50.65 -64.62
CA ALA A 64 -26.26 -49.28 -64.21
C ALA A 64 -27.50 -48.39 -64.34
N THR A 65 -28.26 -48.56 -65.42
CA THR A 65 -29.51 -47.84 -65.64
C THR A 65 -30.57 -48.19 -64.59
N LEU A 66 -30.74 -49.48 -64.29
CA LEU A 66 -31.67 -49.94 -63.24
C LEU A 66 -31.28 -49.45 -61.85
N LEU A 67 -29.98 -49.48 -61.51
CA LEU A 67 -29.49 -48.95 -60.24
C LEU A 67 -29.70 -47.44 -60.12
N HIS A 68 -29.50 -46.69 -61.21
CA HIS A 68 -29.77 -45.26 -61.25
C HIS A 68 -31.25 -44.97 -60.98
N GLN A 69 -32.15 -45.66 -61.69
CA GLN A 69 -33.59 -45.50 -61.51
C GLN A 69 -34.04 -45.87 -60.08
N ALA A 70 -33.51 -46.96 -59.53
CA ALA A 70 -33.81 -47.38 -58.15
C ALA A 70 -33.34 -46.33 -57.12
N ARG A 71 -32.17 -45.72 -57.33
CA ARG A 71 -31.65 -44.63 -56.48
C ARG A 71 -32.53 -43.39 -56.59
N GLU A 72 -32.90 -42.97 -57.80
CA GLU A 72 -33.79 -41.83 -58.02
C GLU A 72 -35.14 -42.02 -57.33
N GLN A 73 -35.76 -43.19 -57.50
CA GLN A 73 -37.02 -43.52 -56.83
C GLN A 73 -36.88 -43.51 -55.31
N THR A 74 -35.77 -44.05 -54.77
CA THR A 74 -35.49 -44.03 -53.33
C THR A 74 -35.37 -42.59 -52.82
N VAL A 75 -34.59 -41.75 -53.49
CA VAL A 75 -34.43 -40.34 -53.13
C VAL A 75 -35.78 -39.60 -53.17
N GLU A 76 -36.58 -39.82 -54.21
CA GLU A 76 -37.88 -39.17 -54.33
C GLU A 76 -38.87 -39.64 -53.24
N SER A 77 -38.81 -40.92 -52.85
CA SER A 77 -39.58 -41.43 -51.72
C SER A 77 -39.19 -40.78 -50.40
N PHE A 78 -37.89 -40.54 -50.16
CA PHE A 78 -37.40 -39.87 -48.96
C PHE A 78 -37.83 -38.40 -48.93
N LYS A 79 -37.70 -37.69 -50.06
CA LYS A 79 -38.18 -36.30 -50.18
C LYS A 79 -39.68 -36.20 -49.92
N THR A 80 -40.46 -37.14 -50.47
CA THR A 80 -41.90 -37.18 -50.26
C THR A 80 -42.24 -37.41 -48.79
N ARG A 81 -41.57 -38.36 -48.14
CA ARG A 81 -41.73 -38.62 -46.70
C ARG A 81 -41.33 -37.42 -45.84
N GLU A 82 -40.23 -36.76 -46.15
CA GLU A 82 -39.79 -35.56 -45.44
C GLU A 82 -40.83 -34.44 -45.55
N ARG A 83 -41.37 -34.18 -46.75
CA ARG A 83 -42.45 -33.21 -46.95
C ARG A 83 -43.71 -33.59 -46.17
N GLN A 84 -44.05 -34.86 -46.09
CA GLN A 84 -45.18 -35.33 -45.28
C GLN A 84 -44.94 -35.11 -43.78
N LEU A 85 -43.73 -35.36 -43.29
CA LEU A 85 -43.36 -35.11 -41.89
C LEU A 85 -43.41 -33.63 -41.55
N VAL A 86 -42.93 -32.75 -42.44
CA VAL A 86 -43.03 -31.29 -42.24
C VAL A 86 -44.50 -30.88 -42.13
N LYS A 87 -45.35 -31.32 -43.07
CA LYS A 87 -46.79 -31.04 -43.01
C LYS A 87 -47.45 -31.56 -41.74
N GLN A 88 -47.09 -32.76 -41.30
CA GLN A 88 -47.63 -33.33 -40.07
C GLN A 88 -47.21 -32.49 -38.84
N LYS A 89 -45.97 -31.98 -38.81
CA LYS A 89 -45.50 -31.10 -37.74
C LYS A 89 -46.25 -29.77 -37.74
N GLU A 90 -46.46 -29.18 -38.91
CA GLU A 90 -47.26 -27.96 -39.06
C GLU A 90 -48.69 -28.19 -38.58
N GLU A 91 -49.35 -29.28 -39.00
CA GLU A 91 -50.71 -29.60 -38.55
C GLU A 91 -50.81 -29.82 -37.03
N ILE A 92 -49.81 -30.48 -36.43
CA ILE A 92 -49.75 -30.63 -34.97
C ILE A 92 -49.55 -29.27 -34.30
N LEU A 93 -48.66 -28.43 -34.83
CA LEU A 93 -48.42 -27.09 -34.30
C LEU A 93 -49.69 -26.24 -34.37
N ASP A 94 -50.36 -26.20 -35.53
CA ASP A 94 -51.63 -25.50 -35.73
C ASP A 94 -52.70 -25.98 -34.74
N THR A 95 -52.76 -27.30 -34.49
CA THR A 95 -53.71 -27.86 -33.52
C THR A 95 -53.38 -27.43 -32.10
N VAL A 96 -52.09 -27.43 -31.72
CA VAL A 96 -51.64 -26.94 -30.41
C VAL A 96 -51.96 -25.46 -30.26
N GLU A 97 -51.67 -24.65 -31.28
CA GLU A 97 -51.97 -23.21 -31.29
C GLU A 97 -53.46 -22.92 -31.15
N LEU A 98 -54.32 -23.70 -31.81
CA LEU A 98 -55.78 -23.60 -31.69
C LEU A 98 -56.29 -24.00 -30.29
N CYS A 99 -55.58 -24.90 -29.61
CA CYS A 99 -55.93 -25.36 -28.27
C CYS A 99 -55.34 -24.49 -27.15
N LEU A 100 -54.45 -23.54 -27.45
CA LEU A 100 -53.94 -22.58 -26.48
C LEU A 100 -55.02 -21.55 -26.16
N ASP A 101 -55.28 -21.33 -24.88
CA ASP A 101 -56.08 -20.21 -24.43
C ASP A 101 -55.25 -18.91 -24.41
N ASP A 102 -55.92 -17.77 -24.29
CA ASP A 102 -55.27 -16.45 -24.24
C ASP A 102 -54.19 -16.37 -23.14
N ASN A 103 -54.37 -17.09 -22.03
CA ASN A 103 -53.41 -17.13 -20.94
C ASN A 103 -52.16 -17.92 -21.30
N ALA A 104 -52.30 -19.08 -21.93
CA ALA A 104 -51.17 -19.88 -22.35
C ALA A 104 -50.36 -19.18 -23.44
N GLN A 105 -51.00 -18.48 -24.38
CA GLN A 105 -50.30 -17.65 -25.36
C GLN A 105 -49.46 -16.57 -24.68
N ARG A 106 -50.05 -15.80 -23.76
CA ARG A 106 -49.33 -14.79 -22.98
C ARG A 106 -48.16 -15.36 -22.20
N ASN A 107 -48.35 -16.51 -21.55
CA ASN A 107 -47.27 -17.14 -20.79
C ASN A 107 -46.10 -17.57 -21.69
N LEU A 108 -46.37 -18.03 -22.92
CA LEU A 108 -45.32 -18.37 -23.89
C LEU A 108 -44.59 -17.12 -24.38
N ASP A 109 -45.31 -16.03 -24.65
CA ASP A 109 -44.73 -14.73 -25.01
C ASP A 109 -43.87 -14.18 -23.86
N ASP A 110 -44.35 -14.25 -22.61
CA ASP A 110 -43.62 -13.83 -21.42
C ASP A 110 -42.35 -14.66 -21.22
N ILE A 111 -42.39 -15.99 -21.46
CA ILE A 111 -41.21 -16.85 -21.38
C ILE A 111 -40.21 -16.49 -22.49
N ALA A 112 -40.67 -16.23 -23.71
CA ALA A 112 -39.81 -15.82 -24.81
C ALA A 112 -39.18 -14.44 -24.54
N GLU A 113 -39.96 -13.47 -24.06
CA GLU A 113 -39.49 -12.13 -23.70
C GLU A 113 -38.48 -12.19 -22.55
N THR A 114 -38.76 -12.97 -21.49
CA THR A 114 -37.83 -13.16 -20.38
C THR A 114 -36.54 -13.85 -20.82
N ALA A 115 -36.60 -14.84 -21.71
CA ALA A 115 -35.41 -15.46 -22.29
C ALA A 115 -34.54 -14.44 -23.05
N VAL A 116 -35.15 -13.57 -23.84
CA VAL A 116 -34.44 -12.50 -24.55
C VAL A 116 -33.84 -11.49 -23.57
N ASN A 117 -34.62 -11.05 -22.58
CA ASN A 117 -34.18 -10.05 -21.59
C ASN A 117 -33.03 -10.58 -20.70
N LEU A 118 -33.06 -11.87 -20.36
CA LEU A 118 -31.99 -12.55 -19.62
C LEU A 118 -30.84 -12.99 -20.53
N ASN A 119 -30.94 -12.76 -21.84
CA ASN A 119 -29.99 -13.21 -22.86
C ASN A 119 -29.68 -14.71 -22.76
N ALA A 120 -30.72 -15.51 -22.48
CA ALA A 120 -30.63 -16.96 -22.36
C ALA A 120 -30.71 -17.63 -23.74
N LEU A 121 -30.01 -18.76 -23.90
CA LEU A 121 -29.99 -19.53 -25.15
C LEU A 121 -31.23 -20.42 -25.34
N GLY A 122 -32.13 -20.45 -24.36
CA GLY A 122 -33.32 -21.31 -24.37
C GLY A 122 -34.41 -20.80 -23.45
N THR A 123 -35.55 -21.48 -23.50
CA THR A 123 -36.77 -21.16 -22.74
C THR A 123 -36.99 -22.12 -21.57
N GLU A 124 -35.96 -22.88 -21.18
CA GLU A 124 -36.03 -23.75 -20.01
C GLU A 124 -36.17 -22.89 -18.74
N THR A 125 -37.28 -23.06 -18.03
CA THR A 125 -37.64 -22.22 -16.89
C THR A 125 -36.62 -22.29 -15.75
N THR A 126 -35.92 -23.42 -15.60
CA THR A 126 -34.82 -23.58 -14.65
C THR A 126 -33.65 -22.66 -14.98
N ASP A 127 -33.25 -22.59 -16.25
CA ASP A 127 -32.11 -21.80 -16.70
C ASP A 127 -32.42 -20.31 -16.64
N LEU A 128 -33.64 -19.94 -17.01
CA LEU A 128 -34.16 -18.58 -16.85
C LEU A 128 -34.19 -18.17 -15.37
N SER A 129 -34.66 -19.04 -14.48
CA SER A 129 -34.71 -18.75 -13.04
C SER A 129 -33.31 -18.58 -12.45
N GLN A 130 -32.35 -19.40 -12.87
CA GLN A 130 -30.96 -19.27 -12.42
C GLN A 130 -30.34 -17.96 -12.92
N SER A 131 -30.53 -17.62 -14.19
CA SER A 131 -30.05 -16.37 -14.79
C SER A 131 -30.64 -15.15 -14.06
N ALA A 132 -31.93 -15.18 -13.74
CA ALA A 132 -32.58 -14.12 -12.97
C ALA A 132 -32.00 -13.99 -11.55
N ILE A 133 -31.73 -15.11 -10.87
CA ILE A 133 -31.10 -15.11 -9.53
C ILE A 133 -29.67 -14.54 -9.60
N GLU A 134 -28.89 -14.93 -10.61
CA GLU A 134 -27.54 -14.42 -10.82
C GLU A 134 -27.53 -12.92 -11.08
N LEU A 135 -28.40 -12.44 -11.97
CA LEU A 135 -28.56 -11.01 -12.24
C LEU A 135 -28.97 -10.23 -10.98
N THR A 136 -29.90 -10.78 -10.20
CA THR A 136 -30.33 -10.16 -8.93
C THR A 136 -29.18 -10.08 -7.93
N LYS A 137 -28.36 -11.14 -7.80
CA LYS A 137 -27.18 -11.11 -6.93
C LYS A 137 -26.18 -10.05 -7.36
N GLU A 138 -25.94 -9.93 -8.66
CA GLU A 138 -25.04 -8.90 -9.21
C GLU A 138 -25.58 -7.49 -8.97
N GLU A 139 -26.88 -7.27 -9.16
CA GLU A 139 -27.55 -6.00 -8.88
C GLU A 139 -27.40 -5.59 -7.41
N PHE A 140 -27.61 -6.50 -6.46
CA PHE A 140 -27.42 -6.21 -5.04
C PHE A 140 -25.95 -5.93 -4.69
N ALA A 141 -25.02 -6.71 -5.23
CA ALA A 141 -23.59 -6.53 -4.98
C ALA A 141 -23.11 -5.17 -5.52
N THR A 142 -23.50 -4.80 -6.74
CA THR A 142 -23.15 -3.52 -7.37
C THR A 142 -23.74 -2.34 -6.61
N ARG A 143 -25.00 -2.44 -6.16
CA ARG A 143 -25.65 -1.42 -5.31
C ARG A 143 -24.91 -1.23 -3.97
N GLU A 144 -24.48 -2.33 -3.34
CA GLU A 144 -23.70 -2.25 -2.11
C GLU A 144 -22.35 -1.56 -2.34
N GLN A 145 -21.64 -1.91 -3.42
CA GLN A 145 -20.38 -1.24 -3.77
C GLN A 145 -20.59 0.26 -4.03
N LEU A 146 -21.67 0.64 -4.72
CA LEU A 146 -22.00 2.04 -4.96
C LEU A 146 -22.18 2.81 -3.64
N SER A 147 -22.95 2.25 -2.70
CA SER A 147 -23.17 2.87 -1.38
C SER A 147 -21.86 3.05 -0.59
N ARG A 148 -20.95 2.06 -0.67
CA ARG A 148 -19.62 2.16 -0.03
C ARG A 148 -18.78 3.26 -0.67
N VAL A 149 -18.78 3.36 -1.99
CA VAL A 149 -18.06 4.41 -2.73
C VAL A 149 -18.61 5.78 -2.41
N GLU A 150 -19.94 5.95 -2.34
CA GLU A 150 -20.56 7.21 -1.94
C GLU A 150 -20.19 7.64 -0.52
N THR A 151 -20.17 6.69 0.41
CA THR A 151 -19.75 6.95 1.80
C THR A 151 -18.29 7.40 1.85
N LEU A 152 -17.40 6.72 1.12
CA LEU A 152 -15.98 7.09 1.05
C LEU A 152 -15.80 8.46 0.38
N ARG A 153 -16.53 8.75 -0.69
CA ARG A 153 -16.51 10.05 -1.36
C ARG A 153 -16.90 11.17 -0.39
N ASN A 154 -18.01 11.01 0.33
CA ASN A 154 -18.47 12.00 1.29
C ASN A 154 -17.45 12.21 2.42
N HIS A 155 -16.81 11.14 2.89
CA HIS A 155 -15.76 11.24 3.90
C HIS A 155 -14.53 12.01 3.38
N LEU A 156 -14.02 11.68 2.20
CA LEU A 156 -12.88 12.37 1.59
C LEU A 156 -13.19 13.83 1.26
N GLU A 157 -14.41 14.15 0.82
CA GLU A 157 -14.87 15.54 0.63
C GLU A 157 -14.84 16.30 1.96
N GLY A 158 -15.31 15.68 3.05
CA GLY A 158 -15.23 16.26 4.39
C GLY A 158 -13.78 16.49 4.87
N GLU A 159 -12.89 15.52 4.66
CA GLU A 159 -11.47 15.66 5.00
C GLU A 159 -10.79 16.75 4.18
N LEU A 160 -11.09 16.84 2.88
CA LEU A 160 -10.55 17.90 2.02
C LEU A 160 -11.01 19.28 2.47
N GLU A 161 -12.28 19.45 2.82
CA GLU A 161 -12.80 20.72 3.30
C GLU A 161 -12.19 21.09 4.66
N MET A 162 -12.03 20.12 5.56
CA MET A 162 -11.35 20.31 6.83
C MET A 162 -9.88 20.75 6.62
N LEU A 163 -9.14 20.06 5.77
CA LEU A 163 -7.73 20.37 5.48
C LEU A 163 -7.59 21.75 4.83
N ARG A 164 -8.51 22.12 3.93
CA ARG A 164 -8.55 23.47 3.35
C ARG A 164 -8.78 24.53 4.43
N GLY A 165 -9.72 24.30 5.33
CA GLY A 165 -9.97 25.20 6.47
C GLY A 165 -8.77 25.32 7.40
N GLN A 166 -8.05 24.22 7.66
CA GLN A 166 -6.82 24.25 8.45
C GLN A 166 -5.69 25.01 7.74
N LEU A 167 -5.52 24.80 6.44
CA LEU A 167 -4.53 25.50 5.63
C LEU A 167 -4.82 27.00 5.59
N ASP A 168 -6.08 27.39 5.39
CA ASP A 168 -6.50 28.79 5.43
C ASP A 168 -6.26 29.42 6.80
N ASN A 169 -6.55 28.72 7.90
CA ASN A 169 -6.25 29.20 9.24
C ASN A 169 -4.74 29.40 9.43
N LEU A 170 -3.90 28.47 8.98
CA LEU A 170 -2.44 28.61 9.07
C LEU A 170 -1.91 29.81 8.26
N HIS A 171 -2.49 30.08 7.09
CA HIS A 171 -2.10 31.21 6.24
C HIS A 171 -2.63 32.56 6.72
N SER A 172 -3.86 32.58 7.26
CA SER A 172 -4.58 33.81 7.58
C SER A 172 -4.41 34.25 9.03
N ASN A 173 -3.99 33.36 9.93
CA ASN A 173 -3.85 33.68 11.34
C ASN A 173 -2.48 34.31 11.65
N PRO A 174 -2.45 35.58 12.11
CA PRO A 174 -1.20 36.31 12.38
C PRO A 174 -0.37 35.70 13.51
N ALA A 175 -0.93 34.79 14.31
CA ALA A 175 -0.16 34.05 15.32
C ALA A 175 0.87 33.08 14.70
N TYR A 176 0.66 32.64 13.45
CA TYR A 176 1.57 31.76 12.73
C TYR A 176 2.47 32.51 11.73
N GLU A 177 2.30 33.82 11.56
CA GLU A 177 3.23 34.63 10.80
C GLU A 177 4.53 34.84 11.60
N ALA A 178 5.67 34.63 10.95
CA ALA A 178 6.95 34.96 11.54
C ALA A 178 7.05 36.49 11.68
N ALA A 179 7.30 36.97 12.91
CA ALA A 179 7.44 38.40 13.17
C ALA A 179 8.52 39.00 12.25
N ALA A 180 8.18 40.07 11.54
CA ALA A 180 9.05 40.64 10.50
C ALA A 180 10.40 41.15 11.04
N ASP A 181 10.46 41.44 12.34
CA ASP A 181 11.63 41.93 13.06
C ASP A 181 12.53 40.80 13.61
N LEU A 182 12.08 39.54 13.59
CA LEU A 182 12.81 38.39 14.15
C LEU A 182 14.21 38.21 13.53
N PRO A 183 14.42 38.36 12.20
CA PRO A 183 15.75 38.34 11.60
C PRO A 183 16.64 39.51 12.07
N ALA A 184 16.07 40.71 12.20
CA ALA A 184 16.80 41.89 12.68
C ALA A 184 17.20 41.72 14.15
N LEU A 185 16.25 41.28 14.99
CA LEU A 185 16.47 41.03 16.41
C LEU A 185 17.52 39.93 16.62
N THR A 186 17.47 38.85 15.82
CA THR A 186 18.48 37.78 15.85
C THR A 186 19.86 38.32 15.48
N ALA A 187 19.96 39.16 14.45
CA ALA A 187 21.22 39.78 14.06
C ALA A 187 21.77 40.72 15.16
N GLU A 188 20.90 41.51 15.80
CA GLU A 188 21.26 42.36 16.93
C GLU A 188 21.74 41.55 18.12
N TRP A 189 21.02 40.50 18.53
CA TRP A 189 21.39 39.63 19.64
C TRP A 189 22.70 38.91 19.37
N THR A 190 22.93 38.49 18.12
CA THR A 190 24.20 37.89 17.70
C THR A 190 25.35 38.89 17.84
N ARG A 191 25.15 40.16 17.43
CA ARG A 191 26.17 41.21 17.57
C ARG A 191 26.43 41.56 19.04
N SER A 192 25.38 41.72 19.84
CA SER A 192 25.46 42.00 21.28
C SER A 192 26.16 40.87 22.03
N THR A 193 25.88 39.61 21.69
CA THR A 193 26.57 38.45 22.26
C THR A 193 28.06 38.48 21.94
N LYS A 194 28.45 38.76 20.69
CA LYS A 194 29.87 38.89 20.31
C LYS A 194 30.57 40.01 21.09
N LEU A 195 29.90 41.16 21.27
CA LEU A 195 30.44 42.27 22.06
C LEU A 195 30.61 41.88 23.53
N LEU A 196 29.62 41.20 24.11
CA LEU A 196 29.65 40.76 25.51
C LEU A 196 30.78 39.76 25.75
N VAL A 197 30.97 38.80 24.84
CA VAL A 197 32.11 37.87 24.89
C VAL A 197 33.44 38.61 24.86
N ALA A 198 33.60 39.60 23.98
CA ALA A 198 34.81 40.42 23.94
C ALA A 198 35.04 41.18 25.27
N LYS A 199 33.98 41.71 25.88
CA LYS A 199 34.06 42.39 27.19
C LYS A 199 34.38 41.44 28.33
N VAL A 200 33.81 40.24 28.35
CA VAL A 200 34.13 39.20 29.33
C VAL A 200 35.62 38.87 29.26
N ASN A 201 36.17 38.69 28.06
CA ASN A 201 37.60 38.45 27.87
C ASN A 201 38.44 39.63 28.35
N GLU A 202 38.05 40.88 28.03
CA GLU A 202 38.74 42.08 28.53
C GLU A 202 38.75 42.15 30.06
N TYR A 203 37.62 41.83 30.72
CA TYR A 203 37.56 41.80 32.18
C TYR A 203 38.36 40.65 32.78
N GLN A 204 38.40 39.50 32.12
CA GLN A 204 39.24 38.38 32.53
C GLN A 204 40.73 38.76 32.43
N ASP A 205 41.13 39.44 31.36
CA ASP A 205 42.49 39.96 31.19
C ASP A 205 42.83 41.01 32.26
N LYS A 206 41.90 41.92 32.57
CA LYS A 206 42.07 42.88 33.66
C LYS A 206 42.16 42.22 35.03
N TYR A 207 41.32 41.21 35.30
CA TYR A 207 41.34 40.45 36.54
C TYR A 207 42.68 39.73 36.71
N THR A 208 43.16 39.04 35.67
CA THR A 208 44.46 38.37 35.70
C THR A 208 45.62 39.37 35.84
N ALA A 209 45.54 40.56 35.21
CA ALA A 209 46.52 41.62 35.39
C ALA A 209 46.51 42.21 36.82
N LEU A 210 45.33 42.39 37.43
CA LEU A 210 45.19 42.84 38.81
C LEU A 210 45.67 41.78 39.81
N GLU A 211 45.39 40.50 39.57
CA GLU A 211 45.97 39.43 40.40
C GLU A 211 47.49 39.40 40.32
N ARG A 212 48.07 39.59 39.12
CA ARG A 212 49.53 39.68 38.94
C ARG A 212 50.15 40.89 39.64
N ASN A 213 49.46 42.02 39.64
CA ASN A 213 49.94 43.28 40.24
C ASN A 213 49.46 43.47 41.69
N ARG A 214 48.88 42.46 42.34
CA ARG A 214 48.43 42.55 43.73
C ARG A 214 49.65 42.80 44.62
N PRO A 215 49.76 43.96 45.30
CA PRO A 215 50.83 44.16 46.27
C PRO A 215 50.63 43.15 47.41
N ARG A 216 51.65 42.35 47.70
CA ARG A 216 51.74 41.59 48.95
C ARG A 216 51.92 42.60 50.09
N GLY A 217 50.83 43.22 50.52
CA GLY A 217 50.78 43.97 51.78
C GLY A 217 50.91 43.01 52.97
N PRO A 218 51.25 43.53 54.17
CA PRO A 218 51.38 42.70 55.36
C PRO A 218 50.07 41.96 55.64
N THR A 219 50.19 40.68 55.93
CA THR A 219 49.04 39.81 56.16
C THR A 219 48.29 40.24 57.42
N LEU A 220 46.97 40.04 57.52
CA LEU A 220 46.21 40.37 58.75
C LEU A 220 46.85 39.76 60.01
N GLN A 221 47.45 38.57 59.89
CA GLN A 221 48.23 37.94 60.97
C GLN A 221 49.44 38.76 61.43
N GLU A 222 50.14 39.44 60.51
CA GLU A 222 51.28 40.29 60.84
C GLU A 222 50.83 41.52 61.62
N VAL A 223 49.69 42.10 61.25
CA VAL A 223 49.08 43.24 61.96
C VAL A 223 48.66 42.85 63.38
N VAL A 224 48.03 41.69 63.54
CA VAL A 224 47.59 41.18 64.86
C VAL A 224 48.79 40.90 65.77
N ALA A 225 49.87 40.33 65.25
CA ALA A 225 51.09 40.09 66.02
C ALA A 225 51.72 41.40 66.53
N GLU A 226 51.71 42.45 65.70
CA GLU A 226 52.22 43.77 66.09
C GLU A 226 51.32 44.43 67.15
N GLU A 227 50.00 44.29 67.04
CA GLU A 227 49.02 44.79 68.02
C GLU A 227 49.22 44.16 69.41
N GLU A 228 49.43 42.84 69.49
CA GLU A 228 49.74 42.17 70.75
C GLU A 228 51.04 42.70 71.38
N ASN A 229 52.05 42.98 70.56
CA ASN A 229 53.33 43.48 71.03
C ASN A 229 53.20 44.90 71.62
N ILE A 230 52.43 45.76 70.95
CA ILE A 230 52.09 47.10 71.45
C ILE A 230 51.33 47.00 72.78
N THR A 231 50.39 46.06 72.89
CA THR A 231 49.61 45.87 74.13
C THR A 231 50.50 45.47 75.31
N ARG A 232 51.46 44.57 75.09
CA ARG A 232 52.46 44.19 76.12
C ARG A 232 53.31 45.39 76.57
N LEU A 233 53.71 46.25 75.63
CA LEU A 233 54.47 47.46 75.92
C LEU A 233 53.67 48.45 76.81
N ILE A 234 52.36 48.59 76.56
CA ILE A 234 51.47 49.45 77.35
C ILE A 234 51.31 48.93 78.79
N ASP A 235 51.19 47.61 78.99
CA ASP A 235 51.07 47.05 80.33
C ASP A 235 52.36 47.19 81.14
N ALA A 236 53.51 47.07 80.50
CA ALA A 236 54.81 47.26 81.13
C ALA A 236 54.99 48.71 81.63
N THR A 237 54.62 49.71 80.83
CA THR A 237 54.70 51.12 81.24
C THR A 237 53.77 51.44 82.41
N ARG A 238 52.54 50.93 82.41
CA ARG A 238 51.60 51.11 83.55
C ARG A 238 52.13 50.55 84.86
N ARG A 239 52.78 49.38 84.83
CA ARG A 239 53.40 48.79 86.04
C ARG A 239 54.52 49.67 86.57
N LEU A 240 55.38 50.18 85.70
CA LEU A 240 56.45 51.10 86.10
C LEU A 240 55.89 52.39 86.73
N GLU A 241 54.85 52.97 86.14
CA GLU A 241 54.20 54.18 86.69
C GLU A 241 53.62 53.93 88.09
N SER A 242 53.03 52.76 88.34
CA SER A 242 52.53 52.37 89.66
C SER A 242 53.67 52.25 90.69
N GLN A 243 54.79 51.64 90.31
CA GLN A 243 55.95 51.52 91.21
C GLN A 243 56.52 52.88 91.58
N VAL A 244 56.61 53.82 90.63
CA VAL A 244 57.10 55.18 90.89
C VAL A 244 56.19 55.93 91.87
N ARG A 245 54.86 55.78 91.77
CA ARG A 245 53.93 56.43 92.71
C ARG A 245 54.09 55.97 94.16
N MET A 246 54.40 54.70 94.40
CA MET A 246 54.56 54.16 95.77
C MET A 246 55.74 54.77 96.55
N PHE A 247 56.74 55.32 95.87
CA PHE A 247 57.92 55.91 96.51
C PHE A 247 57.83 57.44 96.68
N HIS A 248 56.74 58.08 96.21
CA HIS A 248 56.62 59.54 96.19
C HIS A 248 56.32 60.15 97.59
N ASP A 249 55.65 59.43 98.48
CA ASP A 249 55.13 59.98 99.75
C ASP A 249 56.04 59.77 100.98
N LEU A 250 57.24 59.20 100.80
CA LEU A 250 58.21 59.03 101.89
C LEU A 250 59.11 60.27 102.07
N PRO A 251 59.22 60.85 103.28
CA PRO A 251 60.16 61.93 103.57
C PRO A 251 61.62 61.50 103.36
N LYS A 252 62.41 62.30 102.66
CA LYS A 252 63.81 62.02 102.28
C LYS A 252 64.82 62.04 103.43
N ASP A 253 64.36 62.16 104.68
CA ASP A 253 65.22 62.35 105.84
C ASP A 253 64.89 61.32 106.95
N VAL A 254 65.89 60.53 107.35
CA VAL A 254 65.72 59.33 108.23
C VAL A 254 65.15 59.71 109.60
N ARG A 255 65.48 60.90 110.09
CA ARG A 255 64.93 61.44 111.35
C ARG A 255 63.45 61.80 111.22
N GLY A 256 63.03 62.33 110.07
CA GLY A 256 61.62 62.65 109.77
C GLY A 256 60.78 61.40 109.53
N ALA A 257 61.33 60.37 108.88
CA ALA A 257 60.66 59.08 108.70
C ALA A 257 60.39 58.37 110.04
N ARG A 258 61.30 58.44 111.01
CA ARG A 258 61.07 57.90 112.37
C ARG A 258 60.04 58.70 113.17
N ALA A 259 59.98 60.03 112.99
CA ALA A 259 58.96 60.85 113.63
C ALA A 259 57.57 60.54 113.07
N LYS A 260 57.43 60.46 111.74
CA LYS A 260 56.17 60.14 111.06
C LYS A 260 55.74 58.69 111.32
N TYR A 261 56.69 57.76 111.47
CA TYR A 261 56.40 56.39 111.92
C TYR A 261 55.87 56.36 113.35
N LYS A 262 56.47 57.10 114.29
CA LYS A 262 55.96 57.22 115.67
C LYS A 262 54.59 57.91 115.75
N GLU A 263 54.36 58.90 114.90
CA GLU A 263 53.08 59.60 114.79
C GLU A 263 52.00 58.65 114.26
N LEU A 264 52.28 57.91 113.18
CA LEU A 264 51.40 56.86 112.66
C LEU A 264 51.23 55.69 113.64
N GLU A 265 52.23 55.35 114.44
CA GLU A 265 52.16 54.30 115.46
C GLU A 265 51.26 54.73 116.64
N LEU A 266 51.34 56.00 117.06
CA LEU A 266 50.40 56.59 118.03
C LEU A 266 48.98 56.67 117.47
N GLU A 267 48.82 57.04 116.20
CA GLU A 267 47.51 57.11 115.53
C GLU A 267 46.90 55.70 115.39
N LEU A 268 47.72 54.68 115.11
CA LEU A 268 47.30 53.29 115.01
C LEU A 268 46.98 52.68 116.38
N ASP A 269 47.69 53.05 117.44
CA ASP A 269 47.37 52.65 118.82
C ASP A 269 46.10 53.34 119.36
N ASN A 270 45.89 54.62 119.02
CA ASN A 270 44.63 55.31 119.30
C ASN A 270 43.45 54.66 118.56
N LEU A 271 43.58 54.40 117.24
CA LEU A 271 42.55 53.71 116.46
C LEU A 271 42.34 52.26 116.95
N ARG A 272 43.37 51.61 117.49
CA ARG A 272 43.26 50.31 118.16
C ARG A 272 42.46 50.40 119.46
N GLN A 273 42.79 51.34 120.35
CA GLN A 273 42.03 51.56 121.60
C GLN A 273 40.60 52.00 121.33
N GLU A 274 40.36 52.85 120.32
CA GLU A 274 39.03 53.28 119.93
C GLU A 274 38.21 52.08 119.42
N ARG A 275 38.80 51.25 118.56
CA ARG A 275 38.20 49.99 118.07
C ARG A 275 37.97 48.98 119.19
N ASP A 276 38.89 48.86 120.16
CA ASP A 276 38.76 47.92 121.29
C ASP A 276 37.73 48.42 122.33
N SER A 277 37.62 49.74 122.54
CA SER A 277 36.56 50.34 123.37
C SER A 277 35.17 50.24 122.73
N MET A 278 35.09 50.38 121.39
CA MET A 278 33.86 50.11 120.64
C MET A 278 33.50 48.62 120.68
N PHE A 279 34.49 47.73 120.71
CA PHE A 279 34.26 46.29 120.85
C PHE A 279 33.84 45.88 122.27
N GLU A 280 34.43 46.43 123.33
CA GLU A 280 34.05 46.14 124.73
C GLU A 280 32.65 46.65 125.07
N ASN A 281 32.28 47.86 124.61
CA ASN A 281 30.90 48.36 124.76
C ASN A 281 29.86 47.52 123.97
N LEU A 282 30.29 46.77 122.94
CA LEU A 282 29.43 45.83 122.20
C LEU A 282 29.38 44.42 122.80
N MET A 283 30.28 44.06 123.73
CA MET A 283 30.34 42.73 124.36
C MET A 283 30.01 42.72 125.87
N GLY A 284 29.64 43.87 126.46
CA GLY A 284 29.30 44.03 127.88
C GLY A 284 27.83 44.41 128.19
N GLY A 285 26.92 44.33 127.22
CA GLY A 285 25.48 44.62 127.36
C GLY A 285 24.63 43.76 126.44
#